data_AF-A0AAJ0G014-F1
#
_entry.id   AF-A0AAJ0G014-F1
#
_cell.length_a   1.000
_cell.length_b   1.000
_cell.length_c   1.000
_cell.angle_alpha   90.00
_cell.angle_beta   90.00
_cell.angle_gamma   90.00
#
_symmetry.space_group_name_H-M   'P 1'
#
loop_
_entity.id
_entity.type
_entity.pdbx_description
1 polymer ?
#
loop_
_entity_poly.entity_id
_entity_poly.type
_entity_poly.pdbx_seq_one_letter_code
_entity_poly.pdbx_strand_id
1 'polypeptide(L)'
;MDVVYIVNATSLIPVVQKQVQTLSFSPISVQMSGTIVGLSTTAQKIVGKDYMKSHSAIAVMHKITHHSLSPGPELDRLIRKAAEAMQSSLDSCTAQDGINVNMRAWVDYEVIQPTTDCVYGQLNPFRYPKVKVAWRDYETGLIPLLIHILPSLTASKHIRARDILVEPFESYLKKLLLQNNDTSALIAERFKSHIENGIPFRDIARIEVGQALGLISNVKPAAF
;
A
#
# COMPACT_ATOMS: atom_id res chain seq x y z
N MET A 1 -28.26 -13.85 0.89
CA MET A 1 -27.18 -14.66 0.30
C MET A 1 -26.76 -13.94 -0.96
N ASP A 2 -25.53 -13.46 -0.99
CA ASP A 2 -24.98 -12.86 -2.20
C ASP A 2 -24.63 -13.98 -3.19
N VAL A 3 -25.03 -13.81 -4.46
CA VAL A 3 -24.73 -14.78 -5.54
C VAL A 3 -23.41 -14.39 -6.17
N VAL A 4 -22.46 -15.33 -6.22
CA VAL A 4 -21.16 -15.15 -6.87
C VAL A 4 -21.20 -15.78 -8.26
N TYR A 5 -20.99 -14.97 -9.30
CA TYR A 5 -20.86 -15.44 -10.68
C TYR A 5 -19.37 -15.60 -11.04
N ILE A 6 -19.00 -16.78 -11.53
CA ILE A 6 -17.62 -17.10 -11.93
C ILE A 6 -17.51 -17.07 -13.45
N VAL A 7 -16.72 -16.15 -13.99
CA VAL A 7 -16.39 -16.08 -15.42
C VAL A 7 -15.02 -16.74 -15.63
N ASN A 8 -15.01 -17.96 -16.13
CA ASN A 8 -13.79 -18.73 -16.40
C ASN A 8 -13.46 -18.89 -17.90
N ALA A 9 -14.35 -18.45 -18.79
CA ALA A 9 -14.09 -18.39 -20.23
C ALA A 9 -13.18 -17.17 -20.54
N THR A 10 -11.96 -17.43 -21.00
CA THR A 10 -10.95 -16.40 -21.28
C THR A 10 -11.40 -15.37 -22.30
N SER A 11 -12.23 -15.77 -23.27
CA SER A 11 -12.83 -14.88 -24.27
C SER A 11 -13.78 -13.84 -23.68
N LEU A 12 -14.38 -14.11 -22.51
CA LEU A 12 -15.30 -13.18 -21.84
C LEU A 12 -14.59 -12.21 -20.89
N ILE A 13 -13.37 -12.51 -20.43
CA ILE A 13 -12.66 -11.68 -19.45
C ILE A 13 -12.51 -10.21 -19.91
N PRO A 14 -12.02 -9.91 -21.14
CA PRO A 14 -11.86 -8.53 -21.57
C PRO A 14 -13.20 -7.80 -21.76
N VAL A 15 -14.26 -8.54 -22.11
CA VAL A 15 -15.61 -7.99 -22.27
C VAL A 15 -16.15 -7.54 -20.93
N VAL A 16 -16.02 -8.39 -19.90
CA VAL A 16 -16.44 -8.14 -18.52
C VAL A 16 -15.66 -6.98 -17.91
N GLN A 17 -14.33 -6.96 -18.05
CA GLN A 17 -13.48 -5.91 -17.48
C GLN A 17 -13.75 -4.52 -18.05
N LYS A 18 -14.28 -4.41 -19.28
CA LYS A 18 -14.66 -3.13 -19.89
C LYS A 18 -15.98 -2.56 -19.36
N GLN A 19 -16.80 -3.35 -18.66
CA GLN A 19 -18.11 -2.93 -18.14
C GLN A 19 -18.00 -2.13 -16.83
N VAL A 20 -17.05 -1.19 -16.73
CA VAL A 20 -16.72 -0.47 -15.47
C VAL A 20 -17.87 0.38 -14.90
N GLN A 21 -18.89 0.69 -15.70
CA GLN A 21 -20.11 1.39 -15.26
C GLN A 21 -21.18 0.45 -14.70
N THR A 22 -21.15 -0.83 -15.08
CA THR A 22 -22.12 -1.86 -14.68
C THR A 22 -21.55 -2.76 -13.59
N LEU A 23 -20.27 -3.10 -13.70
CA LEU A 23 -19.51 -3.94 -12.78
C LEU A 23 -18.46 -3.06 -12.09
N SER A 24 -18.61 -2.87 -10.78
CA SER A 24 -17.74 -2.01 -10.00
C SER A 24 -17.08 -2.77 -8.86
N PHE A 25 -15.79 -2.53 -8.69
CA PHE A 25 -15.01 -2.99 -7.53
C PHE A 25 -15.10 -2.03 -6.34
N SER A 26 -15.66 -0.83 -6.51
CA SER A 26 -15.76 0.17 -5.44
C SER A 26 -16.43 -0.34 -4.15
N PRO A 27 -17.53 -1.13 -4.19
CA PRO A 27 -18.11 -1.69 -2.96
C PRO A 27 -17.12 -2.53 -2.16
N ILE A 28 -16.33 -3.35 -2.86
CA ILE A 28 -15.31 -4.22 -2.26
C ILE A 28 -14.20 -3.35 -1.65
N SER A 29 -13.75 -2.30 -2.34
CA SER A 29 -12.76 -1.36 -1.82
C SER A 29 -13.25 -0.61 -0.57
N VAL A 30 -14.52 -0.21 -0.53
CA VAL A 30 -15.13 0.44 0.66
C VAL A 30 -15.16 -0.54 1.82
N GLN A 31 -15.56 -1.80 1.61
CA GLN A 31 -15.50 -2.84 2.63
C GLN A 31 -14.07 -3.02 3.15
N MET A 32 -13.09 -3.21 2.25
CA MET A 32 -11.69 -3.37 2.61
C MET A 32 -11.12 -2.19 3.42
N SER A 33 -11.65 -0.99 3.22
CA SER A 33 -11.26 0.19 4.00
C SER A 33 -11.63 0.06 5.49
N GLY A 34 -12.77 -0.57 5.81
CA GLY A 34 -13.15 -0.85 7.19
C GLY A 34 -12.42 -2.06 7.78
N THR A 35 -12.11 -3.06 6.95
CA THR A 35 -11.60 -4.36 7.41
C THR A 35 -10.06 -4.39 7.44
N ILE A 36 -9.42 -4.47 6.27
CA ILE A 36 -7.97 -4.57 6.09
C ILE A 36 -7.28 -3.29 6.56
N VAL A 37 -7.78 -2.13 6.14
CA VAL A 37 -7.18 -0.82 6.44
C VAL A 37 -7.55 -0.34 7.85
N GLY A 38 -8.74 -0.68 8.34
CA GLY A 38 -9.16 -0.36 9.71
C GLY A 38 -9.51 1.10 9.94
N LEU A 39 -10.09 1.76 8.94
CA LEU A 39 -10.51 3.16 9.05
C LEU A 39 -11.52 3.36 10.18
N SER A 40 -11.48 4.52 10.83
CA SER A 40 -12.52 4.94 11.76
C SER A 40 -13.89 5.04 11.07
N THR A 41 -14.98 4.98 11.83
CA THR A 41 -16.34 5.18 11.30
C THR A 41 -16.48 6.49 10.54
N THR A 42 -15.81 7.56 10.99
CA THR A 42 -15.81 8.86 10.30
C THR A 42 -15.12 8.76 8.93
N ALA A 43 -13.92 8.18 8.87
CA ALA A 43 -13.19 8.01 7.62
C ALA A 43 -13.91 7.05 6.64
N GLN A 44 -14.52 5.97 7.15
CA GLN A 44 -15.33 5.05 6.34
C GLN A 44 -16.53 5.76 5.70
N LYS A 45 -17.20 6.67 6.41
CA LYS A 45 -18.29 7.48 5.84
C LYS A 45 -17.80 8.39 4.71
N ILE A 46 -16.61 8.97 4.84
CA ILE A 46 -16.02 9.83 3.81
C ILE A 46 -15.64 8.98 2.58
N VAL A 47 -14.92 7.88 2.78
CA VAL A 47 -14.48 6.99 1.69
C VAL A 47 -15.66 6.31 1.00
N GLY A 48 -16.69 5.93 1.76
CA GLY A 48 -17.93 5.35 1.26
C GLY A 48 -18.91 6.36 0.67
N LYS A 49 -18.62 7.67 0.73
CA LYS A 49 -19.50 8.66 0.11
C LYS A 49 -19.38 8.58 -1.41
N ASP A 50 -20.53 8.46 -2.08
CA ASP A 50 -20.63 8.45 -3.54
C ASP A 50 -19.67 7.46 -4.22
N TYR A 51 -19.36 6.31 -3.61
CA TYR A 51 -18.28 5.40 -4.03
C TYR A 51 -18.39 4.88 -5.48
N MET A 52 -19.58 4.96 -6.08
CA MET A 52 -19.84 4.62 -7.49
C MET A 52 -19.60 5.77 -8.47
N LYS A 53 -19.37 6.99 -7.99
CA LYS A 53 -19.17 8.19 -8.82
C LYS A 53 -17.69 8.39 -9.13
N SER A 54 -17.41 9.07 -10.25
CA SER A 54 -16.06 9.34 -10.75
C SER A 54 -15.24 10.33 -9.90
N HIS A 55 -15.90 11.01 -8.96
CA HIS A 55 -15.31 11.93 -7.98
C HIS A 55 -15.23 11.32 -6.58
N SER A 56 -15.51 10.02 -6.42
CA SER A 56 -15.37 9.35 -5.12
C SER A 56 -13.92 9.30 -4.67
N ALA A 57 -13.69 9.15 -3.36
CA ALA A 57 -12.35 9.00 -2.81
C ALA A 57 -11.59 7.84 -3.49
N ILE A 58 -12.27 6.71 -3.75
CA ILE A 58 -11.69 5.56 -4.45
C ILE A 58 -11.29 5.90 -5.89
N ALA A 59 -12.17 6.55 -6.64
CA ALA A 59 -11.90 6.93 -8.03
C ALA A 59 -10.76 7.96 -8.13
N VAL A 60 -10.70 8.93 -7.22
CA VAL A 60 -9.61 9.91 -7.14
C VAL A 60 -8.29 9.22 -6.81
N MET A 61 -8.27 8.29 -5.85
CA MET A 61 -7.05 7.51 -5.55
C MET A 61 -6.55 6.70 -6.74
N HIS A 62 -7.47 6.09 -7.50
CA HIS A 62 -7.11 5.38 -8.73
C HIS A 62 -6.49 6.33 -9.76
N LYS A 63 -7.07 7.52 -9.96
CA LYS A 63 -6.54 8.53 -10.89
C LYS A 63 -5.15 9.00 -10.50
N ILE A 64 -4.93 9.33 -9.22
CA ILE A 64 -3.61 9.75 -8.71
C ILE A 64 -2.60 8.62 -8.93
N THR A 65 -2.96 7.39 -8.55
CA THR A 65 -2.06 6.24 -8.71
C THR A 65 -1.70 6.00 -10.17
N HIS A 66 -2.70 6.02 -11.06
CA HIS A 66 -2.47 5.86 -12.49
C HIS A 66 -1.60 6.99 -13.04
N HIS A 67 -1.87 8.25 -12.68
CA HIS A 67 -1.11 9.40 -13.15
C HIS A 67 0.35 9.34 -12.70
N SER A 68 0.59 9.16 -11.40
CA SER A 68 1.93 9.13 -10.80
C SER A 68 2.78 7.92 -11.23
N LEU A 69 2.16 6.83 -11.68
CA LEU A 69 2.84 5.60 -12.09
C LEU A 69 2.74 5.32 -13.60
N SER A 70 2.21 6.25 -14.38
CA SER A 70 2.25 6.17 -15.85
C SER A 70 3.65 6.54 -16.37
N PRO A 71 4.02 6.12 -17.59
CA PRO A 71 5.26 6.55 -18.22
C PRO A 71 5.40 8.08 -18.20
N GLY A 72 6.53 8.55 -17.66
CA GLY A 72 6.79 9.97 -17.47
C GLY A 72 7.80 10.22 -16.34
N PRO A 73 8.11 11.50 -16.07
CA PRO A 73 9.18 11.89 -15.16
C PRO A 73 9.05 11.31 -13.74
N GLU A 74 7.82 11.19 -13.22
CA GLU A 74 7.57 10.68 -11.88
C GLU A 74 7.93 9.19 -11.76
N LEU A 75 7.53 8.38 -12.74
CA LEU A 75 7.88 6.97 -12.79
C LEU A 75 9.38 6.78 -13.06
N ASP A 76 9.96 7.58 -13.96
CA ASP A 76 11.40 7.52 -14.27
C ASP A 76 12.24 7.80 -13.02
N ARG A 77 11.82 8.78 -12.19
CA ARG A 77 12.47 9.08 -10.91
C ARG A 77 12.38 7.91 -9.93
N LEU A 78 11.22 7.24 -9.83
CA LEU A 78 11.04 6.06 -8.98
C LEU A 78 11.94 4.91 -9.41
N ILE A 79 11.98 4.62 -10.71
CA ILE A 79 12.78 3.54 -11.29
C ILE A 79 14.27 3.81 -11.05
N ARG A 80 14.74 5.04 -11.32
CA ARG A 80 16.14 5.43 -11.09
C ARG A 80 16.56 5.21 -9.64
N LYS A 81 15.76 5.68 -8.68
CA LYS A 81 16.04 5.49 -7.25
C LYS A 81 16.04 4.03 -6.82
N ALA A 82 15.11 3.24 -7.34
CA ALA A 82 15.07 1.81 -7.05
C ALA A 82 16.34 1.12 -7.58
N ALA A 83 16.80 1.47 -8.79
CA ALA A 83 18.04 0.95 -9.37
C ALA A 83 19.28 1.36 -8.56
N GLU A 84 19.38 2.62 -8.14
CA GLU A 84 20.49 3.12 -7.29
C GLU A 84 20.55 2.38 -5.94
N ALA A 85 19.39 2.14 -5.32
CA ALA A 85 19.31 1.41 -4.07
C ALA A 85 19.69 -0.08 -4.22
N MET A 86 19.25 -0.73 -5.31
CA MET A 86 19.66 -2.11 -5.62
C MET A 86 21.17 -2.19 -5.90
N GLN A 87 21.71 -1.26 -6.70
CA GLN A 87 23.14 -1.21 -7.00
C GLN A 87 23.98 -1.09 -5.72
N SER A 88 23.61 -0.15 -4.83
CA SER A 88 24.31 0.05 -3.55
C SER A 88 24.33 -1.22 -2.69
N SER A 89 23.25 -2.01 -2.73
CA SER A 89 23.17 -3.26 -1.98
C SER A 89 24.03 -4.37 -2.57
N LEU A 90 24.02 -4.51 -3.91
CA LEU A 90 24.86 -5.46 -4.63
C LEU A 90 26.35 -5.16 -4.43
N ASP A 91 26.75 -3.89 -4.53
CA ASP A 91 28.13 -3.46 -4.29
C ASP A 91 28.61 -3.87 -2.88
N SER A 92 27.73 -3.74 -1.87
CA SER A 92 28.02 -4.15 -0.49
C SER A 92 28.26 -5.66 -0.35
N CYS A 93 27.61 -6.48 -1.19
CA CYS A 93 27.80 -7.93 -1.21
C CYS A 93 29.13 -8.32 -1.88
N THR A 94 29.60 -7.55 -2.87
CA THR A 94 30.88 -7.81 -3.56
C THR A 94 32.12 -7.44 -2.73
N ALA A 95 31.94 -6.70 -1.63
CA ALA A 95 33.02 -6.30 -0.73
C ALA A 95 33.52 -7.43 0.20
N GLN A 96 32.92 -8.62 0.15
CA GLN A 96 33.25 -9.76 1.00
C GLN A 96 33.49 -11.01 0.13
N ASP A 97 34.47 -11.85 0.50
CA ASP A 97 34.74 -13.14 -0.14
C ASP A 97 33.64 -14.16 0.22
N GLY A 98 32.48 -14.01 -0.43
CA GLY A 98 31.31 -14.85 -0.23
C GLY A 98 30.54 -14.57 1.06
N ILE A 99 29.22 -14.46 0.95
CA ILE A 99 28.32 -14.29 2.09
C ILE A 99 27.29 -15.42 2.13
N ASN A 100 27.03 -15.94 3.32
CA ASN A 100 25.90 -16.84 3.55
C ASN A 100 24.70 -16.03 4.02
N VAL A 101 23.63 -16.02 3.22
CA VAL A 101 22.39 -15.30 3.54
C VAL A 101 21.21 -16.25 3.61
N ASN A 102 20.22 -15.91 4.44
CA ASN A 102 18.90 -16.50 4.29
C ASN A 102 18.26 -15.89 3.05
N MET A 103 18.24 -16.63 1.92
CA MET A 103 17.78 -16.11 0.63
C MET A 103 16.42 -15.43 0.72
N ARG A 104 15.48 -15.99 1.49
CA ARG A 104 14.16 -15.39 1.67
C ARG A 104 14.22 -14.04 2.38
N ALA A 105 14.90 -13.98 3.52
CA ALA A 105 15.04 -12.74 4.28
C ALA A 105 15.86 -11.69 3.51
N TRP A 106 16.82 -12.13 2.71
CA TRP A 106 17.62 -11.27 1.84
C TRP A 106 16.75 -10.68 0.73
N VAL A 107 16.06 -11.49 -0.08
CA VAL A 107 15.13 -10.99 -1.12
C VAL A 107 14.03 -10.11 -0.51
N ASP A 108 13.45 -10.49 0.64
CA ASP A 108 12.48 -9.65 1.35
C ASP A 108 13.06 -8.25 1.62
N TYR A 109 14.33 -8.17 2.06
CA TYR A 109 15.01 -6.90 2.33
C TYR A 109 15.34 -6.13 1.03
N GLU A 110 15.94 -6.80 0.06
CA GLU A 110 16.36 -6.23 -1.23
C GLU A 110 15.20 -5.77 -2.12
N VAL A 111 14.00 -6.30 -1.89
CA VAL A 111 12.80 -5.87 -2.60
C VAL A 111 12.06 -4.77 -1.82
N ILE A 112 11.79 -4.97 -0.53
CA ILE A 112 11.00 -4.02 0.26
C ILE A 112 11.75 -2.70 0.43
N GLN A 113 13.03 -2.74 0.77
CA GLN A 113 13.77 -1.53 1.13
C GLN A 113 13.93 -0.57 -0.07
N PRO A 114 14.44 -0.99 -1.24
CA PRO A 114 14.50 -0.13 -2.43
C PRO A 114 13.14 0.37 -2.91
N THR A 115 12.13 -0.50 -2.94
CA THR A 115 10.76 -0.14 -3.39
C THR A 115 10.13 0.90 -2.49
N THR A 116 10.32 0.78 -1.17
CA THR A 116 9.76 1.75 -0.23
C THR A 116 10.60 3.03 -0.16
N ASP A 117 11.91 2.95 -0.34
CA ASP A 117 12.79 4.13 -0.38
C ASP A 117 12.53 5.01 -1.60
N CYS A 118 12.23 4.44 -2.78
CA CYS A 118 11.93 5.26 -3.94
C CYS A 118 10.61 6.03 -3.78
N VAL A 119 9.63 5.43 -3.09
CA VAL A 119 8.30 6.00 -2.85
C VAL A 119 8.28 6.99 -1.68
N TYR A 120 8.85 6.64 -0.54
CA TYR A 120 8.79 7.45 0.70
C TYR A 120 10.03 8.33 0.92
N GLY A 121 11.11 8.12 0.17
CA GLY A 121 12.34 8.89 0.29
C GLY A 121 13.08 8.65 1.61
N GLN A 122 13.88 9.64 2.03
CA GLN A 122 14.78 9.53 3.18
C GLN A 122 14.07 9.27 4.52
N LEU A 123 12.79 9.64 4.63
CA LEU A 123 11.97 9.47 5.83
C LEU A 123 11.17 8.16 5.83
N ASN A 124 11.48 7.23 4.93
CA ASN A 124 10.79 5.96 4.76
C ASN A 124 10.54 5.22 6.11
N PRO A 125 9.26 5.01 6.50
CA PRO A 125 8.92 4.27 7.71
C PRO A 125 9.50 2.85 7.78
N PHE A 126 9.71 2.19 6.64
CA PHE A 126 10.22 0.82 6.59
C PHE A 126 11.67 0.69 7.04
N ARG A 127 12.41 1.80 7.20
CA ARG A 127 13.78 1.78 7.76
C ARG A 127 13.81 1.36 9.23
N TYR A 128 12.70 1.50 9.96
CA TYR A 128 12.63 1.13 11.37
C TYR A 128 12.42 -0.38 11.55
N PRO A 129 13.26 -1.08 12.35
CA PRO A 129 13.08 -2.52 12.60
C PRO A 129 11.69 -2.90 13.13
N LYS A 130 11.10 -2.05 13.99
CA LYS A 130 9.74 -2.25 14.52
C LYS A 130 8.68 -2.31 13.42
N VAL A 131 8.86 -1.52 12.35
CA VAL A 131 7.95 -1.50 11.20
C VAL A 131 8.06 -2.78 10.40
N LYS A 132 9.28 -3.29 10.16
CA LYS A 132 9.48 -4.55 9.42
C LYS A 132 8.83 -5.76 10.13
N VAL A 133 8.95 -5.83 11.45
CA VAL A 133 8.33 -6.90 12.26
C VAL A 133 6.81 -6.80 12.23
N ALA A 134 6.26 -5.62 12.53
CA ALA A 134 4.82 -5.39 12.48
C ALA A 134 4.25 -5.58 11.07
N TRP A 135 5.01 -5.23 10.03
CA TRP A 135 4.62 -5.43 8.64
C TRP A 135 4.40 -6.90 8.31
N ARG A 136 5.34 -7.78 8.68
CA ARG A 136 5.22 -9.23 8.45
C ARG A 136 3.96 -9.80 9.13
N ASP A 137 3.68 -9.36 10.34
CA ASP A 137 2.47 -9.77 11.06
C ASP A 137 1.19 -9.21 10.43
N TYR A 138 1.21 -7.98 9.93
CA TYR A 138 0.06 -7.39 9.23
C TYR A 138 -0.22 -8.07 7.88
N GLU A 139 0.80 -8.26 7.05
CA GLU A 139 0.73 -8.83 5.71
C GLU A 139 0.25 -10.28 5.70
N THR A 140 0.67 -11.09 6.68
CA THR A 140 0.18 -12.49 6.80
C THR A 140 -1.28 -12.57 7.26
N GLY A 141 -1.86 -11.44 7.67
CA GLY A 141 -3.21 -11.33 8.22
C GLY A 141 -4.30 -10.92 7.24
N LEU A 142 -4.03 -10.74 5.95
CA LEU A 142 -5.02 -10.19 5.01
C LEU A 142 -6.32 -10.98 4.94
N ILE A 143 -6.24 -12.32 4.83
CA ILE A 143 -7.43 -13.18 4.80
C ILE A 143 -8.18 -13.14 6.15
N PRO A 144 -7.53 -13.35 7.31
CA PRO A 144 -8.18 -13.19 8.61
C PRO A 144 -8.84 -11.81 8.82
N LEU A 145 -8.18 -10.73 8.38
CA LEU A 145 -8.72 -9.37 8.47
C LEU A 145 -9.92 -9.16 7.54
N LEU A 146 -9.96 -9.81 6.38
CA LEU A 146 -11.05 -9.68 5.41
C LEU A 146 -12.31 -10.45 5.85
N ILE A 147 -12.16 -11.68 6.36
CA ILE A 147 -13.26 -12.62 6.60
C ILE A 147 -14.13 -12.23 7.82
N HIS A 148 -13.66 -11.33 8.69
CA HIS A 148 -14.46 -10.71 9.76
C HIS A 148 -15.16 -11.67 10.75
N ILE A 149 -14.81 -12.96 10.80
CA ILE A 149 -15.34 -13.91 11.80
C ILE A 149 -14.62 -13.66 13.13
N LEU A 150 -15.29 -12.93 14.04
CA LEU A 150 -14.77 -12.56 15.37
C LEU A 150 -13.33 -12.02 15.31
N PRO A 151 -13.09 -10.84 14.69
CA PRO A 151 -11.75 -10.32 14.39
C PRO A 151 -10.85 -10.19 15.62
N SER A 152 -11.43 -9.89 16.78
CA SER A 152 -10.72 -9.78 18.06
C SER A 152 -10.16 -11.12 18.58
N LEU A 153 -10.60 -12.26 18.05
CA LEU A 153 -10.11 -13.59 18.42
C LEU A 153 -9.27 -14.20 17.29
N THR A 154 -9.71 -14.08 16.04
CA THR A 154 -9.06 -14.72 14.88
C THR A 154 -7.99 -13.86 14.22
N ALA A 155 -8.01 -12.54 14.45
CA ALA A 155 -7.11 -11.58 13.80
C ALA A 155 -6.46 -10.59 14.78
N SER A 156 -6.51 -10.82 16.10
CA SER A 156 -6.00 -9.90 17.13
C SER A 156 -4.53 -9.52 16.92
N LYS A 157 -3.69 -10.50 16.57
CA LYS A 157 -2.28 -10.31 16.23
C LYS A 157 -2.13 -9.34 15.05
N HIS A 158 -2.92 -9.54 13.99
CA HIS A 158 -2.87 -8.75 12.76
C HIS A 158 -3.43 -7.32 12.96
N ILE A 159 -4.47 -7.17 13.79
CA ILE A 159 -5.01 -5.87 14.19
C ILE A 159 -3.97 -5.08 14.98
N ARG A 160 -3.34 -5.71 15.98
CA ARG A 160 -2.27 -5.08 16.76
C ARG A 160 -1.09 -4.68 15.88
N ALA A 161 -0.69 -5.55 14.95
CA ALA A 161 0.37 -5.27 14.00
C ALA A 161 0.05 -4.05 13.14
N ARG A 162 -1.18 -3.97 12.60
CA ARG A 162 -1.67 -2.80 11.87
C ARG A 162 -1.59 -1.52 12.71
N ASP A 163 -2.04 -1.56 13.96
CA ASP A 163 -2.05 -0.39 14.84
C ASP A 163 -0.62 0.11 15.17
N ILE A 164 0.35 -0.80 15.31
CA ILE A 164 1.78 -0.46 15.47
C ILE A 164 2.32 0.28 14.25
N LEU A 165 1.88 -0.07 13.05
CA LEU A 165 2.33 0.54 11.80
C LEU A 165 1.83 2.00 11.64
N VAL A 166 0.69 2.35 12.25
CA VAL A 166 0.09 3.68 12.09
C VAL A 166 1.02 4.79 12.59
N GLU A 167 1.66 4.63 13.74
CA GLU A 167 2.44 5.68 14.39
C GLU A 167 3.68 6.13 13.56
N PRO A 168 4.51 5.23 13.01
CA PRO A 168 5.59 5.60 12.09
C PRO A 168 5.11 6.30 10.82
N PHE A 169 4.01 5.84 10.22
CA PHE A 169 3.44 6.47 9.03
C PHE A 169 2.85 7.85 9.35
N GLU A 170 2.17 8.00 10.48
CA GLU A 170 1.67 9.29 10.96
C GLU A 170 2.82 10.29 11.18
N SER A 171 3.93 9.83 11.77
CA SER A 171 5.13 10.64 11.97
C SER A 171 5.78 11.05 10.66
N TYR A 172 5.82 10.14 9.68
CA TYR A 172 6.29 10.41 8.33
C TYR A 172 5.45 11.49 7.63
N LEU A 173 4.12 11.36 7.66
CA LEU A 173 3.19 12.34 7.07
C LEU A 173 3.28 13.72 7.75
N LYS A 174 3.49 13.77 9.07
CA LYS A 174 3.74 15.03 9.78
C LYS A 174 4.99 15.74 9.29
N LYS A 175 6.08 14.99 9.08
CA LYS A 175 7.33 15.54 8.54
C LYS A 175 7.19 15.97 7.08
N LEU A 176 6.36 15.29 6.30
CA LEU A 176 6.03 15.67 4.93
C LEU A 176 5.38 17.06 4.82
N LEU A 177 4.61 17.48 5.83
CA LEU A 177 4.06 18.85 5.87
C LEU A 177 5.10 19.93 6.17
N LEU A 178 6.17 19.58 6.87
CA LEU A 178 7.10 20.54 7.48
C LEU A 178 8.40 20.71 6.70
N GLN A 179 8.75 19.73 5.86
CA GLN A 179 10.04 19.66 5.20
C GLN A 179 9.82 19.41 3.71
N ASN A 180 10.59 20.12 2.88
CA ASN A 180 10.78 19.67 1.50
C ASN A 180 11.61 18.38 1.57
N ASN A 181 10.94 17.25 1.41
CA ASN A 181 11.57 15.94 1.44
C ASN A 181 11.45 15.27 0.08
N ASP A 182 12.30 14.27 -0.13
CA ASP A 182 12.43 13.58 -1.40
C ASP A 182 11.36 12.47 -1.59
N THR A 183 10.13 12.73 -1.13
CA THR A 183 8.99 11.83 -1.34
C THR A 183 8.58 11.79 -2.81
N SER A 184 7.81 10.77 -3.18
CA SER A 184 7.24 10.66 -4.52
C SER A 184 5.98 11.50 -4.70
N ALA A 185 5.73 11.93 -5.94
CA ALA A 185 4.46 12.55 -6.33
C ALA A 185 3.26 11.68 -5.94
N LEU A 186 3.38 10.36 -6.05
CA LEU A 186 2.36 9.40 -5.62
C LEU A 186 1.89 9.65 -4.18
N ILE A 187 2.82 9.75 -3.23
CA ILE A 187 2.50 9.95 -1.82
C ILE A 187 2.06 11.39 -1.55
N ALA A 188 2.74 12.37 -2.15
CA ALA A 188 2.42 13.78 -1.99
C ALA A 188 0.98 14.11 -2.46
N GLU A 189 0.59 13.61 -3.64
CA GLU A 189 -0.73 13.83 -4.22
C GLU A 189 -1.84 13.10 -3.45
N ARG A 190 -1.61 11.84 -3.05
CA ARG A 190 -2.55 11.08 -2.19
C ARG A 190 -2.78 11.81 -0.89
N PHE A 191 -1.70 12.19 -0.22
CA PHE A 191 -1.76 12.87 1.07
C PHE A 191 -2.51 14.21 0.98
N LYS A 192 -2.18 15.04 -0.01
CA LYS A 192 -2.89 16.29 -0.30
C LYS A 192 -4.39 16.03 -0.51
N SER A 193 -4.73 15.07 -1.37
CA SER A 193 -6.12 14.72 -1.67
C SER A 193 -6.88 14.25 -0.42
N HIS A 194 -6.26 13.46 0.45
CA HIS A 194 -6.89 12.98 1.68
C HIS A 194 -7.18 14.12 2.67
N ILE A 195 -6.25 15.08 2.80
CA ILE A 195 -6.44 16.28 3.63
C ILE A 195 -7.59 17.14 3.07
N GLU A 196 -7.60 17.40 1.76
CA GLU A 196 -8.65 18.19 1.10
C GLU A 196 -10.05 17.55 1.22
N ASN A 197 -10.13 16.22 1.27
CA ASN A 197 -11.37 15.49 1.48
C ASN A 197 -11.77 15.36 2.97
N GLY A 198 -11.01 15.96 3.89
CA GLY A 198 -11.34 15.99 5.31
C GLY A 198 -11.16 14.65 6.03
N ILE A 199 -10.36 13.74 5.49
CA ILE A 199 -10.07 12.46 6.17
C ILE A 199 -9.28 12.76 7.46
N PRO A 200 -9.67 12.22 8.62
CA PRO A 200 -8.91 12.41 9.85
C PRO A 200 -7.46 11.98 9.68
N PHE A 201 -6.51 12.78 10.18
CA PHE A 201 -5.09 12.59 9.92
C PHE A 201 -4.57 11.18 10.25
N ARG A 202 -4.99 10.62 11.39
CA ARG A 202 -4.62 9.26 11.80
C ARG A 202 -5.18 8.19 10.85
N ASP A 203 -6.35 8.43 10.25
CA ASP A 203 -6.91 7.55 9.23
C ASP A 203 -6.15 7.69 7.90
N ILE A 204 -5.59 8.86 7.57
CA ILE A 204 -4.68 8.98 6.42
C ILE A 204 -3.45 8.09 6.61
N ALA A 205 -2.85 8.08 7.80
CA ALA A 205 -1.76 7.15 8.11
C ALA A 205 -2.16 5.68 7.98
N ARG A 206 -3.39 5.30 8.37
CA ARG A 206 -3.94 3.96 8.14
C ARG A 206 -4.09 3.65 6.66
N ILE A 207 -4.60 4.60 5.87
CA ILE A 207 -4.71 4.45 4.40
C ILE A 207 -3.33 4.18 3.83
N GLU A 208 -2.30 4.95 4.20
CA GLU A 208 -0.94 4.72 3.69
C GLU A 208 -0.35 3.36 4.09
N VAL A 209 -0.63 2.87 5.31
CA VAL A 209 -0.28 1.49 5.70
C VAL A 209 -0.97 0.47 4.77
N GLY A 210 -2.25 0.67 4.46
CA GLY A 210 -2.99 -0.17 3.52
C GLY A 210 -2.47 -0.08 2.08
N GLN A 211 -2.13 1.12 1.62
CA GLN A 211 -1.57 1.36 0.29
C GLN A 211 -0.19 0.72 0.12
N ALA A 212 0.60 0.65 1.20
CA ALA A 212 1.86 -0.06 1.18
C ALA A 212 1.69 -1.55 0.78
N LEU A 213 0.56 -2.19 1.07
CA LEU A 213 0.31 -3.57 0.64
C LEU A 213 0.31 -3.67 -0.88
N GLY A 214 -0.35 -2.72 -1.55
CA GLY A 214 -0.37 -2.62 -3.01
C GLY A 214 1.00 -2.34 -3.62
N LEU A 215 1.90 -1.69 -2.87
CA LEU A 215 3.26 -1.42 -3.31
C LEU A 215 4.18 -2.64 -3.20
N ILE A 216 4.15 -3.37 -2.07
CA ILE A 216 5.21 -4.36 -1.77
C ILE A 216 4.77 -5.82 -1.66
N SER A 217 3.50 -6.11 -1.42
CA SER A 217 3.07 -7.49 -1.15
C SER A 217 3.11 -8.41 -2.36
N ASN A 218 3.08 -7.86 -3.58
CA ASN A 218 3.15 -8.63 -4.82
C ASN A 218 4.58 -8.75 -5.38
N VAL A 219 5.44 -7.74 -5.19
CA VAL A 219 6.79 -7.77 -5.77
C VAL A 219 7.71 -8.76 -5.05
N LYS A 220 7.51 -8.95 -3.74
CA LYS A 220 8.28 -9.90 -2.93
C LYS A 220 8.14 -11.35 -3.41
N PRO A 221 6.94 -11.95 -3.54
CA PRO A 221 6.81 -13.29 -4.08
C PRO A 221 7.18 -13.39 -5.57
N ALA A 222 7.07 -12.30 -6.35
CA ALA A 222 7.46 -12.30 -7.76
C ALA A 222 8.98 -12.32 -7.99
N ALA A 223 9.78 -12.03 -6.96
CA ALA A 223 11.24 -12.08 -7.02
C ALA A 223 11.82 -13.49 -6.71
N PHE A 224 10.98 -14.47 -6.37
CA PHE A 224 11.33 -15.88 -6.22
C PHE A 224 10.87 -16.67 -7.45
#